data_AF-A0A7V8G3T5-F1
#
_entry.id   AF-A0A7V8G3T5-F1
#
_cell.length_a   1.000
_cell.length_b   1.000
_cell.length_c   1.000
_cell.angle_alpha   90.00
_cell.angle_beta   90.00
_cell.angle_gamma   90.00
#
_symmetry.space_group_name_H-M   'P 1'
#
loop_
_entity.id
_entity.type
_entity.pdbx_description
1 polymer ?
#
loop_
_entity_poly.entity_id
_entity_poly.type
_entity_poly.pdbx_seq_one_letter_code
_entity_poly.pdbx_strand_id
1 'polypeptide(L)'
;MNMPRTPLRRLCIALATLGGLMLAAPGHAASAAAEDESRLPDSLRSDYVEPINGPADNRAYAHGTLGLIQSNYGRASLFVAWRVMHLPVGAVARESHRRQSDWVRGVPTPPPAEDEIATWSKARAAWVPQAPNVPPSYFRPAKLKVSGFGEMDIEVGQCGPDAYAFAARTLGGLVADASLKDADRRTWVAGQDAVFARCSATVKKMPALPALLPARAPAKLKALNAYQRAAALFYGDEFVAAREAFDAIAAVPDHPMRPWATLGALRSLLRDGVRDTEREAVFEDAWTRRQLRGAEFKAAVAEPAARHGARVEAAFKAIDARAKAALADAMLAPVHEAIRYTARRAFVQLMPGIPLRMTMTAMERPEFNPYESSALDFFQELYPMVAPDRPTGVLGEALRRHAWFDFVVTVQGCSDAQKAQDASVCDAEHLHALARWQETKDSAWLLAALMTARQPSAADAPAADAARAVAVDRPEWASLQFHAARVLRAQGRGAEARAALDALATSPVVHKRDRPLLEAERRGL
;
A
#
# COMPACT_ATOMS: atom_id res chain seq x y z
N MET A 1 2.72 -68.02 -2.44
CA MET A 1 3.61 -66.98 -1.89
C MET A 1 2.97 -65.64 -2.16
N ASN A 2 2.27 -65.11 -1.16
CA ASN A 2 1.50 -63.86 -1.21
C ASN A 2 2.28 -62.79 -0.42
N MET A 3 2.52 -61.62 -0.99
CA MET A 3 2.92 -60.43 -0.23
C MET A 3 1.68 -59.77 0.39
N PRO A 4 1.69 -59.40 1.68
CA PRO A 4 0.61 -58.66 2.28
C PRO A 4 0.83 -57.14 2.18
N ARG A 5 -0.29 -56.45 1.98
CA ARG A 5 -0.51 -55.01 2.16
C ARG A 5 -0.25 -54.61 3.62
N THR A 6 0.41 -53.47 3.83
CA THR A 6 0.47 -52.78 5.14
C THR A 6 -0.20 -51.40 5.08
N PRO A 7 -0.87 -50.95 6.15
CA PRO A 7 -1.87 -49.89 6.09
C PRO A 7 -1.38 -48.51 6.57
N LEU A 8 -2.14 -47.49 6.17
CA LEU A 8 -2.17 -46.14 6.73
C LEU A 8 -2.18 -46.15 8.27
N ARG A 9 -1.23 -45.43 8.89
CA ARG A 9 -1.46 -44.49 10.01
C ARG A 9 -0.12 -43.92 10.50
N ARG A 10 -0.15 -42.64 10.89
CA ARG A 10 0.89 -41.82 11.55
C ARG A 10 1.75 -40.97 10.63
N LEU A 11 1.19 -39.84 10.20
CA LEU A 11 1.87 -38.54 10.29
C LEU A 11 0.83 -37.41 10.26
N CYS A 12 0.03 -37.32 11.33
CA CYS A 12 -0.69 -36.10 11.68
C CYS A 12 -0.13 -35.63 13.02
N ILE A 13 -0.02 -34.30 13.17
CA ILE A 13 0.46 -33.50 14.31
C ILE A 13 1.83 -32.86 14.02
N ALA A 14 1.79 -31.67 13.41
CA ALA A 14 2.62 -30.48 13.73
C ALA A 14 2.40 -29.33 12.72
N LEU A 15 1.14 -28.97 12.40
CA LEU A 15 0.81 -27.79 11.56
C LEU A 15 -0.36 -26.97 12.13
N ALA A 16 -0.46 -26.91 13.47
CA ALA A 16 -1.53 -26.19 14.16
C ALA A 16 -0.98 -25.27 15.27
N THR A 17 -0.25 -24.21 14.93
CA THR A 17 0.00 -23.06 15.83
C THR A 17 0.22 -21.70 15.11
N LEU A 18 -0.16 -21.57 13.83
CA LEU A 18 -0.22 -20.27 13.13
C LEU A 18 -1.62 -19.91 12.58
N GLY A 19 -2.66 -20.66 12.98
CA GLY A 19 -4.05 -20.50 12.53
C GLY A 19 -4.90 -19.51 13.34
N GLY A 20 -4.32 -18.41 13.83
CA GLY A 20 -4.97 -17.46 14.75
C GLY A 20 -5.24 -16.06 14.19
N LEU A 21 -5.08 -15.84 12.90
CA LEU A 21 -5.60 -14.66 12.18
C LEU A 21 -6.49 -15.14 11.03
N MET A 22 -7.60 -15.77 11.39
CA MET A 22 -8.69 -15.98 10.44
C MET A 22 -9.32 -14.61 10.12
N LEU A 23 -9.20 -14.24 8.86
CA LEU A 23 -9.91 -13.15 8.20
C LEU A 23 -11.42 -13.42 8.27
N ALA A 24 -12.08 -12.92 9.30
CA ALA A 24 -13.53 -12.83 9.34
C ALA A 24 -13.89 -11.38 9.68
N ALA A 25 -14.27 -10.61 8.65
CA ALA A 25 -15.07 -9.42 8.86
C ALA A 25 -16.49 -9.89 9.28
N PRO A 26 -17.13 -9.27 10.29
CA PRO A 26 -18.53 -9.57 10.56
C PRO A 26 -19.37 -9.00 9.41
N GLY A 27 -19.97 -9.90 8.64
CA GLY A 27 -20.96 -9.54 7.63
C GLY A 27 -22.15 -8.84 8.28
N HIS A 28 -22.26 -7.53 8.05
CA HIS A 28 -23.53 -6.83 8.20
C HIS A 28 -24.12 -6.66 6.81
N ALA A 29 -25.18 -7.40 6.54
CA ALA A 29 -26.07 -7.14 5.42
C ALA A 29 -26.73 -5.78 5.65
N ALA A 30 -26.20 -4.73 5.00
CA ALA A 30 -26.87 -3.46 4.81
C ALA A 30 -27.32 -3.37 3.35
N SER A 31 -28.59 -3.03 3.16
CA SER A 31 -29.31 -3.07 1.89
C SER A 31 -28.62 -2.32 0.76
N ALA A 32 -28.70 -2.88 -0.45
CA ALA A 32 -28.34 -2.24 -1.70
C ALA A 32 -29.16 -0.96 -1.93
N ALA A 33 -28.59 0.19 -1.56
CA ALA A 33 -28.89 1.47 -2.18
C ALA A 33 -27.68 1.82 -3.03
N ALA A 34 -27.91 2.14 -4.31
CA ALA A 34 -26.88 2.60 -5.22
C ALA A 34 -26.26 3.89 -4.67
N GLU A 35 -25.08 3.77 -4.05
CA GLU A 35 -24.29 4.92 -3.61
C GLU A 35 -23.73 5.61 -4.85
N ASP A 36 -24.16 6.84 -5.06
CA ASP A 36 -23.72 7.74 -6.11
C ASP A 36 -22.24 8.12 -5.89
N GLU A 37 -21.34 7.40 -6.58
CA GLU A 37 -19.89 7.61 -6.58
C GLU A 37 -19.45 8.99 -7.14
N SER A 38 -20.41 9.85 -7.55
CA SER A 38 -20.14 11.21 -8.00
C SER A 38 -19.57 12.11 -6.89
N ARG A 39 -19.76 11.76 -5.61
CA ARG A 39 -19.40 12.57 -4.43
C ARG A 39 -18.02 12.29 -3.80
N LEU A 40 -17.21 11.43 -4.39
CA LEU A 40 -15.84 11.21 -3.92
C LEU A 40 -14.92 12.36 -4.39
N PRO A 41 -14.09 12.93 -3.49
CA PRO A 41 -13.05 13.91 -3.85
C PRO A 41 -12.16 13.38 -4.98
N ASP A 42 -11.78 14.23 -5.94
CA ASP A 42 -10.98 13.82 -7.11
C ASP A 42 -9.62 13.21 -6.72
N SER A 43 -9.09 13.48 -5.53
CA SER A 43 -7.90 12.81 -4.99
C SER A 43 -8.09 11.30 -4.74
N LEU A 44 -9.31 10.85 -4.42
CA LEU A 44 -9.67 9.42 -4.31
C LEU A 44 -10.01 8.80 -5.67
N ARG A 45 -10.38 9.61 -6.67
CA ARG A 45 -10.40 9.19 -8.07
C ARG A 45 -8.99 9.09 -8.67
N SER A 46 -8.04 9.86 -8.13
CA SER A 46 -6.65 9.97 -8.61
C SER A 46 -5.62 9.19 -7.78
N ASP A 47 -6.02 8.26 -6.90
CA ASP A 47 -5.09 7.40 -6.13
C ASP A 47 -4.35 6.34 -6.99
N TYR A 48 -4.33 6.56 -8.29
CA TYR A 48 -3.28 6.09 -9.16
C TYR A 48 -2.02 6.93 -8.90
N VAL A 49 -1.10 6.42 -8.07
CA VAL A 49 0.27 6.94 -8.04
C VAL A 49 0.85 6.78 -9.45
N GLU A 50 0.89 7.90 -10.17
CA GLU A 50 1.45 8.04 -11.50
C GLU A 50 2.90 7.53 -11.61
N PRO A 51 3.30 7.01 -12.78
CA PRO A 51 2.95 7.52 -14.11
C PRO A 51 1.91 6.65 -14.81
N ILE A 52 0.62 6.99 -14.75
CA ILE A 52 -0.42 6.01 -15.09
C ILE A 52 -0.86 6.23 -16.53
N ASN A 53 0.00 5.76 -17.43
CA ASN A 53 -0.51 5.20 -18.66
C ASN A 53 -1.38 3.99 -18.25
N GLY A 54 -2.67 4.08 -18.52
CA GLY A 54 -3.66 3.05 -18.21
C GLY A 54 -4.71 2.98 -19.33
N PRO A 55 -5.68 2.05 -19.26
CA PRO A 55 -6.70 1.92 -20.29
C PRO A 55 -7.55 3.19 -20.38
N ALA A 56 -8.21 3.37 -21.53
CA ALA A 56 -8.97 4.58 -21.78
C ALA A 56 -10.26 4.67 -20.99
N ASP A 57 -10.80 3.51 -20.61
CA ASP A 57 -11.95 3.35 -19.75
C ASP A 57 -11.66 2.20 -18.76
N ASN A 58 -11.29 2.55 -17.53
CA ASN A 58 -10.95 1.57 -16.50
C ASN A 58 -12.13 0.64 -16.17
N ARG A 59 -13.37 1.14 -16.26
CA ARG A 59 -14.56 0.36 -15.93
C ARG A 59 -14.83 -0.67 -17.02
N ALA A 60 -14.90 -0.22 -18.28
CA ALA A 60 -15.10 -1.14 -19.40
C ALA A 60 -13.97 -2.19 -19.49
N TYR A 61 -12.75 -1.77 -19.20
CA TYR A 61 -11.57 -2.65 -19.17
C TYR A 61 -11.67 -3.74 -18.10
N ALA A 62 -12.06 -3.38 -16.87
CA ALA A 62 -12.29 -4.35 -15.79
C ALA A 62 -13.46 -5.33 -16.11
N HIS A 63 -14.48 -4.85 -16.83
CA HIS A 63 -15.59 -5.69 -17.33
C HIS A 63 -15.26 -6.46 -18.62
N GLY A 64 -13.99 -6.50 -19.05
CA GLY A 64 -13.49 -7.37 -20.10
C GLY A 64 -13.36 -6.72 -21.49
N THR A 65 -13.66 -5.43 -21.63
CA THR A 65 -13.45 -4.69 -22.88
C THR A 65 -12.03 -4.11 -22.91
N LEU A 66 -11.04 -4.92 -23.30
CA LEU A 66 -9.62 -4.57 -23.13
C LEU A 66 -9.09 -3.52 -24.11
N GLY A 67 -9.66 -3.39 -25.31
CA GLY A 67 -9.19 -2.42 -26.30
C GLY A 67 -7.76 -2.70 -26.77
N LEU A 68 -6.93 -1.65 -26.83
CA LEU A 68 -5.50 -1.74 -27.17
C LEU A 68 -4.65 -1.69 -25.90
N ILE A 69 -4.15 -2.85 -25.47
CA ILE A 69 -3.24 -3.01 -24.33
C ILE A 69 -1.85 -2.49 -24.74
N GLN A 70 -1.19 -1.73 -23.87
CA GLN A 70 0.12 -1.13 -24.15
C GLN A 70 1.16 -1.55 -23.10
N SER A 71 2.43 -1.61 -23.51
CA SER A 71 3.52 -2.04 -22.62
C SER A 71 3.85 -1.05 -21.52
N ASN A 72 3.43 0.21 -21.68
CA ASN A 72 3.56 1.25 -20.68
C ASN A 72 2.45 1.23 -19.61
N TYR A 73 1.46 0.32 -19.72
CA TYR A 73 0.39 0.25 -18.74
C TYR A 73 0.92 -0.13 -17.35
N GLY A 74 0.32 0.44 -16.30
CA GLY A 74 0.62 0.08 -14.93
C GLY A 74 0.38 -1.42 -14.64
N ARG A 75 1.12 -1.98 -13.68
CA ARG A 75 1.11 -3.43 -13.37
C ARG A 75 -0.29 -3.97 -13.06
N ALA A 76 -1.11 -3.19 -12.36
CA ALA A 76 -2.49 -3.56 -12.07
C ALA A 76 -3.34 -3.69 -13.34
N SER A 77 -3.20 -2.78 -14.29
CA SER A 77 -3.92 -2.83 -15.56
C SER A 77 -3.45 -3.99 -16.45
N LEU A 78 -2.15 -4.28 -16.46
CA LEU A 78 -1.61 -5.44 -17.17
C LEU A 78 -2.05 -6.76 -16.52
N PHE A 79 -2.13 -6.83 -15.19
CA PHE A 79 -2.73 -7.96 -14.48
C PHE A 79 -4.21 -8.16 -14.86
N VAL A 80 -5.01 -7.08 -14.91
CA VAL A 80 -6.42 -7.18 -15.29
C VAL A 80 -6.57 -7.71 -16.73
N ALA A 81 -5.74 -7.26 -17.67
CA ALA A 81 -5.69 -7.85 -19.01
C ALA A 81 -5.36 -9.35 -18.97
N TRP A 82 -4.29 -9.72 -18.26
CA TRP A 82 -3.90 -11.12 -18.09
C TRP A 82 -5.07 -11.97 -17.57
N ARG A 83 -5.74 -11.52 -16.50
CA ARG A 83 -6.88 -12.21 -15.89
C ARG A 83 -8.03 -12.38 -16.88
N VAL A 84 -8.43 -11.30 -17.58
CA VAL A 84 -9.53 -11.35 -18.54
C VAL A 84 -9.25 -12.32 -19.69
N MET A 85 -8.01 -12.38 -20.19
CA MET A 85 -7.63 -13.31 -21.27
C MET A 85 -7.72 -14.79 -20.84
N HIS A 86 -7.54 -15.07 -19.55
CA HIS A 86 -7.57 -16.42 -18.96
C HIS A 86 -8.97 -16.85 -18.51
N LEU A 87 -9.97 -15.99 -18.61
CA LEU A 87 -11.35 -16.31 -18.26
C LEU A 87 -12.23 -16.56 -19.51
N PRO A 88 -13.36 -17.27 -19.35
CA PRO A 88 -14.37 -17.33 -20.39
C PRO A 88 -14.84 -15.92 -20.79
N VAL A 89 -15.12 -15.74 -22.08
CA VAL A 89 -15.65 -14.46 -22.61
C VAL A 89 -16.90 -14.06 -21.82
N GLY A 90 -16.91 -12.83 -21.31
CA GLY A 90 -18.02 -12.28 -20.54
C GLY A 90 -18.07 -12.68 -19.05
N ALA A 91 -17.13 -13.48 -18.54
CA ALA A 91 -17.11 -13.91 -17.13
C ALA A 91 -17.10 -12.72 -16.15
N VAL A 92 -16.39 -11.66 -16.49
CA VAL A 92 -16.23 -10.46 -15.64
C VAL A 92 -17.27 -9.37 -15.91
N ALA A 93 -18.18 -9.57 -16.87
CA ALA A 93 -19.12 -8.52 -17.31
C ALA A 93 -20.09 -8.07 -16.20
N ARG A 94 -20.35 -8.94 -15.21
CA ARG A 94 -21.25 -8.67 -14.07
C ARG A 94 -20.53 -8.66 -12.72
N GLU A 95 -19.20 -8.74 -12.70
CA GLU A 95 -18.43 -8.70 -11.46
C GLU A 95 -18.51 -7.33 -10.79
N SER A 96 -18.49 -7.33 -9.46
CA SER A 96 -18.31 -6.09 -8.70
C SER A 96 -16.86 -5.67 -8.77
N HIS A 97 -16.62 -4.43 -9.18
CA HIS A 97 -15.31 -3.78 -9.16
C HIS A 97 -15.20 -2.76 -8.02
N ARG A 98 -16.11 -2.84 -7.03
CA ARG A 98 -16.05 -2.00 -5.82
C ARG A 98 -14.77 -2.35 -5.05
N ARG A 99 -13.91 -1.36 -4.86
CA ARG A 99 -12.73 -1.48 -4.01
C ARG A 99 -13.15 -1.46 -2.54
N GLN A 100 -12.64 -2.42 -1.76
CA GLN A 100 -12.76 -2.42 -0.30
C GLN A 100 -11.47 -1.85 0.30
N SER A 101 -11.15 -0.60 -0.03
CA SER A 101 -9.92 0.06 0.42
C SER A 101 -10.03 0.55 1.87
N ASP A 102 -10.31 -0.37 2.81
CA ASP A 102 -10.60 -0.07 4.22
C ASP A 102 -9.62 -0.77 5.18
N TRP A 103 -8.77 -1.67 4.69
CA TRP A 103 -7.93 -2.49 5.58
C TRP A 103 -6.70 -1.76 6.13
N VAL A 104 -6.07 -0.88 5.33
CA VAL A 104 -4.95 -0.04 5.77
C VAL A 104 -5.41 1.30 6.34
N ARG A 105 -6.46 1.88 5.74
CA ARG A 105 -7.00 3.20 6.09
C ARG A 105 -8.07 3.14 7.19
N GLY A 106 -8.62 1.96 7.48
CA GLY A 106 -9.84 1.82 8.30
C GLY A 106 -11.09 2.06 7.46
N VAL A 107 -12.26 1.73 7.99
CA VAL A 107 -13.55 2.14 7.38
C VAL A 107 -13.56 3.67 7.35
N PRO A 108 -13.81 4.33 6.20
CA PRO A 108 -13.98 5.77 6.13
C PRO A 108 -15.14 6.17 7.05
N THR A 109 -14.83 6.69 8.23
CA THR A 109 -15.84 7.35 9.05
C THR A 109 -16.22 8.65 8.34
N PRO A 110 -17.52 8.95 8.18
CA PRO A 110 -17.95 10.24 7.67
C PRO A 110 -17.23 11.33 8.47
N PRO A 111 -16.71 12.40 7.82
CA PRO A 111 -16.15 13.51 8.56
C PRO A 111 -17.22 14.01 9.54
N PRO A 112 -16.86 14.23 10.81
CA PRO A 112 -17.82 14.74 11.79
C PRO A 112 -18.41 16.07 11.30
N ALA A 113 -19.62 16.38 11.78
CA ALA A 113 -20.30 17.63 11.43
C ALA A 113 -19.50 18.89 11.85
N GLU A 114 -18.61 18.76 12.84
CA GLU A 114 -17.70 19.80 13.30
C GLU A 114 -16.29 19.20 13.51
N ASP A 115 -15.27 19.93 13.08
CA ASP A 115 -13.85 19.55 13.17
C ASP A 115 -13.39 19.36 14.64
N GLU A 116 -12.59 18.33 14.92
CA GLU A 116 -12.17 17.99 16.28
C GLU A 116 -11.21 19.01 16.89
N ILE A 117 -10.40 19.69 16.07
CA ILE A 117 -9.59 20.82 16.54
C ILE A 117 -10.49 21.97 16.96
N ALA A 118 -11.52 22.30 16.17
CA ALA A 118 -12.50 23.31 16.54
C ALA A 118 -13.23 22.96 17.86
N THR A 119 -13.67 21.70 17.98
CA THR A 119 -14.32 21.19 19.20
C THR A 119 -13.41 21.30 20.43
N TRP A 120 -12.15 20.87 20.31
CA TRP A 120 -11.15 21.02 21.37
C TRP A 120 -10.92 22.49 21.72
N SER A 121 -10.76 23.36 20.71
CA SER A 121 -10.45 24.77 20.91
C SER A 121 -11.57 25.49 21.65
N LYS A 122 -12.83 25.19 21.34
CA LYS A 122 -14.01 25.69 22.05
C LYS A 122 -14.05 25.23 23.51
N ALA A 123 -13.84 23.94 23.76
CA ALA A 123 -13.83 23.40 25.12
C ALA A 123 -12.69 24.00 25.98
N ARG A 124 -11.52 24.17 25.36
CA ARG A 124 -10.34 24.79 25.98
C ARG A 124 -10.55 26.26 26.33
N ALA A 125 -11.16 27.05 25.43
CA ALA A 125 -11.32 28.50 25.60
C ALA A 125 -12.14 28.89 26.84
N ALA A 126 -13.03 28.01 27.31
CA ALA A 126 -13.77 28.20 28.56
C ALA A 126 -12.86 28.23 29.81
N TRP A 127 -11.64 27.67 29.73
CA TRP A 127 -10.71 27.56 30.85
C TRP A 127 -9.46 28.42 30.69
N VAL A 128 -8.96 28.51 29.46
CA VAL A 128 -7.80 29.31 29.08
C VAL A 128 -8.19 30.10 27.82
N PRO A 129 -8.72 31.33 27.98
CA PRO A 129 -9.18 32.16 26.86
C PRO A 129 -8.05 32.56 25.91
N GLN A 130 -6.82 32.64 26.41
CA GLN A 130 -5.65 32.93 25.60
C GLN A 130 -5.38 31.77 24.64
N ALA A 131 -5.20 32.09 23.35
CA ALA A 131 -4.80 31.11 22.36
C ALA A 131 -3.50 30.40 22.79
N PRO A 132 -3.34 29.10 22.49
CA PRO A 132 -2.08 28.41 22.75
C PRO A 132 -0.95 29.04 21.92
N ASN A 133 0.27 29.05 22.47
CA ASN A 133 1.44 29.61 21.78
C ASN A 133 1.73 28.94 20.44
N VAL A 134 1.35 27.66 20.31
CA VAL A 134 1.41 26.90 19.06
C VAL A 134 -0.01 26.46 18.72
N PRO A 135 -0.56 26.86 17.56
CA PRO A 135 -1.87 26.42 17.13
C PRO A 135 -1.93 24.89 16.98
N PRO A 136 -3.03 24.25 17.41
CA PRO A 136 -3.30 22.86 17.08
C PRO A 136 -3.31 22.62 15.57
N SER A 137 -2.77 21.49 15.14
CA SER A 137 -2.83 21.06 13.73
C SER A 137 -2.83 19.54 13.66
N TYR A 138 -3.49 18.99 12.64
CA TYR A 138 -3.37 17.58 12.30
C TYR A 138 -1.98 17.24 11.73
N PHE A 139 -1.31 18.24 11.17
CA PHE A 139 -0.11 18.09 10.38
C PHE A 139 1.08 18.84 10.97
N ARG A 140 2.26 18.29 10.71
CA ARG A 140 3.56 18.92 10.98
C ARG A 140 4.22 19.32 9.65
N PRO A 141 4.73 20.55 9.53
CA PRO A 141 5.57 20.91 8.41
C PRO A 141 6.90 20.16 8.46
N ALA A 142 7.29 19.57 7.34
CA ALA A 142 8.57 18.92 7.13
C ALA A 142 9.13 19.28 5.74
N LYS A 143 10.38 18.89 5.49
CA LYS A 143 11.03 19.09 4.20
C LYS A 143 11.45 17.75 3.62
N LEU A 144 11.08 17.50 2.37
CA LEU A 144 11.52 16.35 1.60
C LEU A 144 12.53 16.81 0.55
N LYS A 145 13.70 16.20 0.52
CA LYS A 145 14.69 16.45 -0.52
C LYS A 145 14.52 15.44 -1.64
N VAL A 146 14.23 15.91 -2.84
CA VAL A 146 14.08 15.06 -4.03
C VAL A 146 15.22 15.36 -5.00
N SER A 147 15.93 14.31 -5.40
CA SER A 147 17.01 14.42 -6.38
C SER A 147 16.50 15.02 -7.69
N GLY A 148 17.15 16.07 -8.19
CA GLY A 148 16.76 16.78 -9.40
C GLY A 148 15.66 17.84 -9.23
N PHE A 149 14.96 17.87 -8.09
CA PHE A 149 13.85 18.81 -7.82
C PHE A 149 14.08 19.71 -6.60
N GLY A 150 15.11 19.46 -5.79
CA GLY A 150 15.47 20.30 -4.65
C GLY A 150 14.73 19.92 -3.36
N GLU A 151 14.63 20.87 -2.42
CA GLU A 151 13.82 20.71 -1.20
C GLU A 151 12.37 21.12 -1.50
N MET A 152 11.42 20.27 -1.07
CA MET A 152 9.99 20.55 -1.13
C MET A 152 9.43 20.57 0.28
N ASP A 153 8.59 21.56 0.57
CA ASP A 153 7.82 21.60 1.81
C ASP A 153 6.69 20.56 1.72
N ILE A 154 6.58 19.74 2.76
CA ILE A 154 5.56 18.70 2.89
C ILE A 154 4.89 18.80 4.25
N GLU A 155 3.67 18.27 4.36
CA GLU A 155 2.94 18.17 5.60
C GLU A 155 2.79 16.70 6.01
N VAL A 156 3.20 16.36 7.23
CA VAL A 156 3.17 14.99 7.76
C VAL A 156 2.11 14.91 8.84
N GLY A 157 1.13 14.03 8.67
CA GLY A 157 0.10 13.78 9.69
C GLY A 157 0.72 13.27 11.00
N GLN A 158 0.39 13.92 12.12
CA GLN A 158 0.92 13.58 13.44
C GLN A 158 -0.20 13.29 14.45
N CYS A 159 -0.95 14.31 14.83
CA CYS A 159 -2.03 14.19 15.82
C CYS A 159 -3.35 14.09 15.09
N GLY A 160 -3.91 12.88 15.02
CA GLY A 160 -5.19 12.64 14.35
C GLY A 160 -6.40 13.17 15.14
N PRO A 161 -7.59 13.18 14.51
CA PRO A 161 -8.85 13.63 15.11
C PRO A 161 -9.14 13.02 16.50
N ASP A 162 -8.89 11.72 16.66
CA ASP A 162 -9.10 11.00 17.91
C ASP A 162 -8.32 11.58 19.10
N ALA A 163 -7.14 12.19 18.88
CA ALA A 163 -6.35 12.79 19.94
C ALA A 163 -7.04 14.03 20.52
N TYR A 164 -7.64 14.86 19.65
CA TYR A 164 -8.40 16.04 20.04
C TYR A 164 -9.74 15.66 20.67
N ALA A 165 -10.44 14.69 20.09
CA ALA A 165 -11.67 14.14 20.67
C ALA A 165 -11.43 13.54 22.06
N PHE A 166 -10.33 12.81 22.24
CA PHE A 166 -9.92 12.26 23.53
C PHE A 166 -9.64 13.37 24.56
N ALA A 167 -8.92 14.43 24.17
CA ALA A 167 -8.64 15.58 25.03
C ALA A 167 -9.93 16.31 25.45
N ALA A 168 -10.85 16.58 24.50
CA ALA A 168 -12.12 17.24 24.78
C ALA A 168 -12.98 16.42 25.76
N ARG A 169 -13.10 15.11 25.56
CA ARG A 169 -13.82 14.21 26.50
C ARG A 169 -13.17 14.19 27.88
N THR A 170 -11.84 14.14 27.93
CA THR A 170 -11.10 14.14 29.20
C THR A 170 -11.32 15.45 29.96
N LEU A 171 -11.27 16.59 29.27
CA LEU A 171 -11.58 17.88 29.87
C LEU A 171 -13.00 17.92 30.43
N GLY A 172 -14.00 17.46 29.67
CA GLY A 172 -15.38 17.35 30.15
C GLY A 172 -15.50 16.53 31.45
N GLY A 173 -14.78 15.41 31.54
CA GLY A 173 -14.72 14.60 32.76
C GLY A 173 -14.00 15.27 33.95
N LEU A 174 -13.06 16.18 33.70
CA LEU A 174 -12.41 16.99 34.75
C LEU A 174 -13.27 18.18 35.19
N VAL A 175 -14.08 18.72 34.29
CA VAL A 175 -15.07 19.77 34.60
C VAL A 175 -16.16 19.21 35.50
N ALA A 176 -16.67 18.03 35.20
CA ALA A 176 -17.71 17.36 36.00
C ALA A 176 -17.23 16.87 37.38
N ASP A 177 -15.91 16.81 37.60
CA ASP A 177 -15.32 16.36 38.86
C ASP A 177 -15.26 17.49 39.88
N ALA A 178 -16.18 17.47 40.85
CA ALA A 178 -16.28 18.48 41.91
C ALA A 178 -15.08 18.47 42.88
N SER A 179 -14.27 17.41 42.90
CA SER A 179 -13.08 17.33 43.75
C SER A 179 -11.90 18.16 43.21
N LEU A 180 -11.95 18.55 41.94
CA LEU A 180 -10.90 19.32 41.28
C LEU A 180 -11.18 20.82 41.35
N LYS A 181 -10.12 21.61 41.56
CA LYS A 181 -10.21 23.06 41.58
C LYS A 181 -10.07 23.62 40.16
N ASP A 182 -10.48 24.86 39.94
CA ASP A 182 -10.27 25.52 38.64
C ASP A 182 -8.78 25.62 38.26
N ALA A 183 -7.91 25.79 39.25
CA ALA A 183 -6.46 25.76 39.05
C ALA A 183 -6.00 24.40 38.50
N ASP A 184 -6.54 23.30 39.01
CA ASP A 184 -6.23 21.95 38.56
C ASP A 184 -6.63 21.73 37.09
N ARG A 185 -7.83 22.21 36.72
CA ARG A 185 -8.36 22.14 35.36
C ARG A 185 -7.50 22.96 34.39
N ARG A 186 -7.14 24.20 34.76
CA ARG A 186 -6.23 25.05 33.97
C ARG A 186 -4.84 24.42 33.83
N THR A 187 -4.31 23.82 34.89
CA THR A 187 -3.02 23.11 34.84
C THR A 187 -3.07 21.92 33.88
N TRP A 188 -4.14 21.13 33.89
CA TRP A 188 -4.30 20.02 32.95
C TRP A 188 -4.40 20.51 31.50
N VAL A 189 -5.15 21.60 31.24
CA VAL A 189 -5.25 22.22 29.92
C VAL A 189 -3.87 22.68 29.42
N ALA A 190 -3.08 23.35 30.26
CA ALA A 190 -1.72 23.76 29.90
C ALA A 190 -0.82 22.56 29.57
N GLY A 191 -0.98 21.44 30.29
CA GLY A 191 -0.31 20.18 29.95
C GLY A 191 -0.72 19.65 28.58
N GLN A 192 -2.01 19.72 28.24
CA GLN A 192 -2.53 19.26 26.95
C GLN A 192 -2.06 20.14 25.79
N ASP A 193 -1.95 21.45 26.01
CA ASP A 193 -1.36 22.37 25.04
C ASP A 193 0.10 22.04 24.75
N ALA A 194 0.88 21.66 25.77
CA ALA A 194 2.26 21.24 25.58
C ALA A 194 2.35 19.92 24.77
N VAL A 195 1.37 19.02 24.90
CA VAL A 195 1.28 17.83 24.02
C VAL A 195 1.00 18.26 22.58
N PHE A 196 -0.02 19.09 22.34
CA PHE A 196 -0.42 19.47 20.99
C PHE A 196 0.59 20.38 20.29
N ALA A 197 1.32 21.22 21.03
CA ALA A 197 2.42 21.99 20.49
C ALA A 197 3.51 21.10 19.86
N ARG A 198 3.71 19.88 20.39
CA ARG A 198 4.69 18.93 19.86
C ARG A 198 4.18 18.19 18.62
N CYS A 199 2.87 18.19 18.35
CA CYS A 199 2.31 17.67 17.10
C CYS A 199 2.77 18.48 15.90
N SER A 200 2.66 19.80 15.98
CA SER A 200 2.86 20.73 14.87
C SER A 200 4.25 21.37 14.82
N ALA A 201 5.06 21.23 15.88
CA ALA A 201 6.42 21.74 15.89
C ALA A 201 7.40 20.91 15.06
N THR A 202 8.38 21.58 14.44
CA THR A 202 9.51 20.90 13.80
C THR A 202 10.44 20.26 14.83
N VAL A 203 11.09 19.15 14.48
CA VAL A 203 12.01 18.42 15.38
C VAL A 203 13.13 19.32 15.92
N LYS A 204 13.62 20.27 15.11
CA LYS A 204 14.68 21.23 15.50
C LYS A 204 14.24 22.22 16.58
N LYS A 205 12.93 22.45 16.73
CA LYS A 205 12.35 23.42 17.68
C LYS A 205 11.26 22.73 18.52
N MET A 206 11.54 21.53 19.00
CA MET A 206 10.57 20.74 19.75
C MET A 206 10.24 21.40 21.09
N PRO A 207 8.96 21.70 21.39
CA PRO A 207 8.54 22.28 22.67
C PRO A 207 8.84 21.38 23.86
N ALA A 208 8.94 21.96 25.06
CA ALA A 208 9.17 21.21 26.29
C ALA A 208 8.01 20.24 26.60
N LEU A 209 8.31 19.19 27.38
CA LEU A 209 7.28 18.28 27.90
C LEU A 209 6.34 19.01 28.87
N PRO A 210 5.09 18.51 29.04
CA PRO A 210 4.18 19.00 30.06
C PRO A 210 4.86 19.04 31.45
N ALA A 211 4.75 20.15 32.16
CA ALA A 211 5.40 20.32 33.46
C ALA A 211 4.97 19.24 34.46
N LEU A 212 5.90 18.80 35.32
CA LEU A 212 5.59 17.86 36.40
C LEU A 212 4.69 18.54 37.44
N LEU A 213 3.70 17.79 37.92
CA LEU A 213 2.84 18.26 39.00
C LEU A 213 3.53 18.11 40.36
N PRO A 214 3.26 19.01 41.32
CA PRO A 214 3.79 18.87 42.67
C PRO A 214 3.24 17.61 43.36
N ALA A 215 3.98 17.06 44.33
CA ALA A 215 3.60 15.81 45.03
C ALA A 215 2.18 15.84 45.62
N ARG A 216 1.75 17.03 46.09
CA ARG A 216 0.43 17.31 46.66
C ARG A 216 -0.73 17.37 45.66
N ALA A 217 -0.45 17.28 44.35
CA ALA A 217 -1.49 17.32 43.34
C ALA A 217 -2.42 16.10 43.45
N PRO A 218 -3.72 16.23 43.10
CA PRO A 218 -4.67 15.13 43.08
C PRO A 218 -4.15 13.92 42.29
N ALA A 219 -4.37 12.70 42.81
CA ALA A 219 -3.87 11.47 42.21
C ALA A 219 -4.33 11.31 40.74
N LYS A 220 -5.59 11.63 40.45
CA LYS A 220 -6.17 11.63 39.10
C LYS A 220 -5.40 12.55 38.15
N LEU A 221 -5.02 13.75 38.59
CA LEU A 221 -4.24 14.67 37.75
C LEU A 221 -2.82 14.18 37.52
N LYS A 222 -2.17 13.57 38.54
CA LYS A 222 -0.84 12.98 38.38
C LYS A 222 -0.86 11.86 37.34
N ALA A 223 -1.87 11.00 37.38
CA ALA A 223 -2.08 9.93 36.39
C ALA A 223 -2.28 10.49 34.96
N LEU A 224 -3.09 11.54 34.82
CA LEU A 224 -3.30 12.19 33.51
C LEU A 224 -2.05 12.93 33.02
N ASN A 225 -1.30 13.58 33.90
CA ASN A 225 -0.04 14.25 33.55
C ASN A 225 1.02 13.25 33.10
N ALA A 226 1.12 12.08 33.75
CA ALA A 226 2.00 11.00 33.29
C ALA A 226 1.66 10.58 31.85
N TYR A 227 0.37 10.41 31.54
CA TYR A 227 -0.07 10.11 30.18
C TYR A 227 0.20 11.24 29.19
N GLN A 228 -0.06 12.50 29.55
CA GLN A 228 0.28 13.66 28.73
C GLN A 228 1.78 13.70 28.41
N ARG A 229 2.64 13.43 29.38
CA ARG A 229 4.09 13.38 29.17
C ARG A 229 4.50 12.25 28.23
N ALA A 230 3.93 11.05 28.40
CA ALA A 230 4.18 9.92 27.50
C ALA A 230 3.71 10.22 26.06
N ALA A 231 2.52 10.82 25.90
CA ALA A 231 2.00 11.26 24.61
C ALA A 231 2.85 12.37 23.98
N ALA A 232 3.34 13.33 24.77
CA ALA A 232 4.25 14.37 24.30
C ALA A 232 5.57 13.78 23.78
N LEU A 233 6.14 12.78 24.46
CA LEU A 233 7.31 12.06 23.96
C LEU A 233 7.00 11.37 22.62
N PHE A 234 5.86 10.67 22.52
CA PHE A 234 5.45 9.99 21.29
C PHE A 234 5.31 10.97 20.12
N TYR A 235 4.57 12.06 20.31
CA TYR A 235 4.41 13.08 19.27
C TYR A 235 5.71 13.83 19.01
N GLY A 236 6.67 13.83 19.91
CA GLY A 236 8.00 14.39 19.67
C GLY A 236 8.96 13.52 18.87
N ASP A 237 8.50 12.36 18.37
CA ASP A 237 9.32 11.31 17.75
C ASP A 237 10.35 10.66 18.71
N GLU A 238 10.15 10.79 20.03
CA GLU A 238 10.99 10.18 21.07
C GLU A 238 10.43 8.80 21.47
N PHE A 239 10.31 7.89 20.50
CA PHE A 239 9.50 6.66 20.63
C PHE A 239 9.99 5.70 21.70
N VAL A 240 11.30 5.58 21.92
CA VAL A 240 11.86 4.73 22.98
C VAL A 240 11.44 5.24 24.36
N ALA A 241 11.65 6.53 24.64
CA ALA A 241 11.26 7.16 25.90
C ALA A 241 9.72 7.17 26.08
N ALA A 242 8.97 7.39 24.99
CA ALA A 242 7.52 7.30 25.02
C ALA A 242 7.04 5.89 25.39
N ARG A 243 7.65 4.84 24.81
CA ARG A 243 7.35 3.44 25.13
C ARG A 243 7.60 3.16 26.60
N GLU A 244 8.75 3.57 27.15
CA GLU A 244 9.07 3.37 28.56
C GLU A 244 8.06 4.07 29.48
N ALA A 245 7.71 5.32 29.18
CA ALA A 245 6.71 6.07 29.93
C ALA A 245 5.32 5.44 29.86
N PHE A 246 4.91 4.93 28.69
CA PHE A 246 3.66 4.20 28.53
C PHE A 246 3.67 2.84 29.24
N ASP A 247 4.76 2.08 29.15
CA ASP A 247 4.91 0.79 29.83
C ASP A 247 4.82 0.98 31.36
N ALA A 248 5.42 2.03 31.91
CA ALA A 248 5.31 2.36 33.33
C ALA A 248 3.87 2.65 33.77
N ILE A 249 3.07 3.30 32.93
CA ILE A 249 1.63 3.52 33.18
C ILE A 249 0.85 2.20 33.07
N ALA A 250 1.13 1.41 32.04
CA ALA A 250 0.41 0.16 31.76
C ALA A 250 0.67 -0.93 32.81
N ALA A 251 1.82 -0.88 33.49
CA ALA A 251 2.21 -1.78 34.56
C ALA A 251 1.38 -1.63 35.84
N VAL A 252 0.65 -0.53 36.01
CA VAL A 252 -0.20 -0.27 37.18
C VAL A 252 -1.63 -0.72 36.85
N PRO A 253 -2.16 -1.81 37.45
CA PRO A 253 -3.43 -2.43 37.03
C PRO A 253 -4.63 -1.49 37.04
N ASP A 254 -4.78 -0.69 38.10
CA ASP A 254 -5.92 0.21 38.29
C ASP A 254 -5.66 1.63 37.77
N HIS A 255 -4.61 1.82 36.96
CA HIS A 255 -4.31 3.15 36.43
C HIS A 255 -5.39 3.58 35.41
N PRO A 256 -6.01 4.76 35.55
CA PRO A 256 -7.12 5.18 34.69
C PRO A 256 -6.74 5.28 33.20
N MET A 257 -5.45 5.49 32.93
CA MET A 257 -4.88 5.56 31.57
C MET A 257 -4.28 4.25 31.07
N ARG A 258 -4.39 3.14 31.82
CA ARG A 258 -3.79 1.86 31.46
C ARG A 258 -4.17 1.40 30.04
N PRO A 259 -5.46 1.40 29.61
CA PRO A 259 -5.82 1.00 28.24
C PRO A 259 -5.09 1.81 27.17
N TRP A 260 -5.13 3.14 27.29
CA TRP A 260 -4.52 4.04 26.33
C TRP A 260 -3.00 4.00 26.35
N ALA A 261 -2.38 3.77 27.51
CA ALA A 261 -0.94 3.59 27.63
C ALA A 261 -0.48 2.27 27.00
N THR A 262 -1.21 1.17 27.18
CA THR A 262 -0.91 -0.10 26.47
C THR A 262 -0.95 0.09 24.96
N LEU A 263 -1.96 0.79 24.44
CA LEU A 263 -2.03 1.15 23.02
C LEU A 263 -0.88 2.08 22.61
N GLY A 264 -0.56 3.09 23.43
CA GLY A 264 0.53 4.02 23.21
C GLY A 264 1.89 3.33 23.09
N ALA A 265 2.18 2.36 23.96
CA ALA A 265 3.43 1.59 23.91
C ALA A 265 3.56 0.76 22.63
N LEU A 266 2.47 0.13 22.17
CA LEU A 266 2.42 -0.58 20.89
C LEU A 266 2.66 0.34 19.70
N ARG A 267 2.03 1.52 19.69
CA ARG A 267 2.23 2.53 18.64
C ARG A 267 3.65 3.08 18.64
N SER A 268 4.25 3.29 19.81
CA SER A 268 5.66 3.69 19.94
C SER A 268 6.58 2.63 19.35
N LEU A 269 6.38 1.35 19.67
CA LEU A 269 7.13 0.23 19.08
C LEU A 269 7.04 0.20 17.55
N LEU A 270 5.84 0.38 17.01
CA LEU A 270 5.63 0.40 15.55
C LEU A 270 6.38 1.57 14.90
N ARG A 271 6.24 2.78 15.44
CA ARG A 271 6.90 3.97 14.88
C ARG A 271 8.41 3.89 14.97
N ASP A 272 8.94 3.36 16.07
CA ASP A 272 10.36 3.08 16.27
C ASP A 272 10.88 2.01 15.29
N GLY A 273 10.08 0.96 15.01
CA GLY A 273 10.44 -0.06 14.04
C GLY A 273 10.47 0.45 12.58
N VAL A 274 9.55 1.34 12.22
CA VAL A 274 9.43 1.88 10.86
C VAL A 274 10.45 2.97 10.58
N ARG A 275 10.75 3.85 11.54
CA ARG A 275 11.69 4.96 11.36
C ARG A 275 13.09 4.56 11.82
N ASP A 276 14.02 4.46 10.88
CA ASP A 276 15.43 4.18 11.16
C ASP A 276 16.29 5.32 10.62
N THR A 277 16.41 6.38 11.42
CA THR A 277 17.16 7.58 11.06
C THR A 277 18.65 7.31 10.89
N GLU A 278 19.20 6.29 11.56
CA GLU A 278 20.60 5.89 11.40
C GLU A 278 20.80 5.27 10.01
N ARG A 279 19.96 4.30 9.64
CA ARG A 279 19.98 3.70 8.30
C ARG A 279 19.77 4.75 7.20
N GLU A 280 18.80 5.65 7.38
CA GLU A 280 18.54 6.74 6.43
C GLU A 280 19.77 7.64 6.25
N ALA A 281 20.44 8.01 7.35
CA ALA A 281 21.66 8.82 7.30
C ALA A 281 22.82 8.10 6.59
N VAL A 282 23.01 6.79 6.84
CA VAL A 282 24.05 6.00 6.16
C VAL A 282 23.73 5.85 4.67
N PHE A 283 22.47 5.63 4.32
CA PHE A 283 22.05 5.56 2.92
C PHE A 283 22.30 6.88 2.19
N GLU A 284 21.89 8.01 2.79
CA GLU A 284 22.10 9.35 2.21
C GLU A 284 23.59 9.69 2.07
N ASP A 285 24.41 9.35 3.06
CA ASP A 285 25.86 9.53 2.96
C ASP A 285 26.44 8.73 1.79
N ALA A 286 26.12 7.43 1.71
CA ALA A 286 26.62 6.54 0.67
C ALA A 286 26.14 6.94 -0.73
N TRP A 287 24.85 7.25 -0.89
CA TRP A 287 24.23 7.52 -2.19
C TRP A 287 24.49 8.95 -2.68
N THR A 288 24.35 9.94 -1.80
CA THR A 288 24.32 11.37 -2.17
C THR A 288 25.68 12.03 -1.98
N ARG A 289 26.34 11.84 -0.82
CA ARG A 289 27.61 12.52 -0.52
C ARG A 289 28.81 11.82 -1.16
N ARG A 290 28.89 10.50 -0.99
CA ARG A 290 29.98 9.66 -1.51
C ARG A 290 29.71 9.15 -2.92
N GLN A 291 28.46 9.26 -3.39
CA GLN A 291 28.04 8.85 -4.73
C GLN A 291 28.39 7.40 -5.08
N LEU A 292 28.42 6.50 -4.10
CA LEU A 292 28.73 5.09 -4.32
C LEU A 292 27.66 4.44 -5.20
N ARG A 293 28.06 3.50 -6.06
CA ARG A 293 27.15 2.71 -6.92
C ARG A 293 27.54 1.24 -6.91
N GLY A 294 26.67 0.38 -7.44
CA GLY A 294 26.97 -1.04 -7.65
C GLY A 294 27.41 -1.78 -6.37
N ALA A 295 28.50 -2.55 -6.47
CA ALA A 295 29.01 -3.36 -5.36
C ALA A 295 29.49 -2.53 -4.17
N GLU A 296 30.11 -1.37 -4.41
CA GLU A 296 30.63 -0.49 -3.35
C GLU A 296 29.48 0.09 -2.51
N PHE A 297 28.40 0.52 -3.17
CA PHE A 297 27.20 0.97 -2.47
C PHE A 297 26.59 -0.15 -1.62
N LYS A 298 26.42 -1.35 -2.21
CA LYS A 298 25.89 -2.53 -1.50
C LYS A 298 26.73 -2.86 -0.26
N ALA A 299 28.04 -2.84 -0.38
CA ALA A 299 28.94 -3.09 0.74
C ALA A 299 28.81 -2.02 1.84
N ALA A 300 28.73 -0.74 1.46
CA ALA A 300 28.62 0.36 2.42
C ALA A 300 27.31 0.35 3.24
N VAL A 301 26.22 -0.18 2.70
CA VAL A 301 24.92 -0.23 3.39
C VAL A 301 24.56 -1.61 3.96
N ALA A 302 25.39 -2.63 3.76
CA ALA A 302 25.07 -4.02 4.14
C ALA A 302 24.84 -4.20 5.64
N GLU A 303 25.77 -3.73 6.48
CA GLU A 303 25.65 -3.85 7.93
C GLU A 303 24.47 -3.04 8.50
N PRO A 304 24.27 -1.75 8.15
CA PRO A 304 23.06 -1.01 8.54
C PRO A 304 21.76 -1.69 8.10
N ALA A 305 21.73 -2.25 6.89
CA ALA A 305 20.56 -2.98 6.40
C ALA A 305 20.29 -4.26 7.22
N ALA A 306 21.33 -5.01 7.59
CA ALA A 306 21.21 -6.19 8.44
C ALA A 306 20.72 -5.82 9.87
N ARG A 307 21.28 -4.76 10.46
CA ARG A 307 20.82 -4.24 11.77
C ARG A 307 19.36 -3.81 11.72
N HIS A 308 18.97 -3.09 10.67
CA HIS A 308 17.58 -2.69 10.44
C HIS A 308 16.66 -3.90 10.33
N GLY A 309 17.03 -4.92 9.55
CA GLY A 309 16.27 -6.16 9.43
C GLY A 309 16.03 -6.84 10.78
N ALA A 310 17.09 -7.00 11.59
CA ALA A 310 16.97 -7.58 12.93
C ALA A 310 16.09 -6.75 13.87
N ARG A 311 16.19 -5.41 13.81
CA ARG A 311 15.36 -4.47 14.57
C ARG A 311 13.88 -4.59 14.18
N VAL A 312 13.59 -4.64 12.89
CA VAL A 312 12.23 -4.76 12.34
C VAL A 312 11.60 -6.10 12.76
N GLU A 313 12.34 -7.20 12.67
CA GLU A 313 11.89 -8.52 13.12
C GLU A 313 11.60 -8.54 14.64
N ALA A 314 12.52 -7.99 15.44
CA ALA A 314 12.33 -7.88 16.88
C ALA A 314 11.12 -7.01 17.25
N ALA A 315 10.93 -5.88 16.57
CA ALA A 315 9.78 -5.00 16.77
C ALA A 315 8.47 -5.71 16.41
N PHE A 316 8.40 -6.42 15.28
CA PHE A 316 7.22 -7.18 14.89
C PHE A 316 6.88 -8.27 15.91
N LYS A 317 7.87 -9.05 16.35
CA LYS A 317 7.69 -10.08 17.39
C LYS A 317 7.19 -9.49 18.71
N ALA A 318 7.74 -8.36 19.13
CA ALA A 318 7.31 -7.67 20.34
C ALA A 318 5.87 -7.14 20.23
N ILE A 319 5.51 -6.55 19.08
CA ILE A 319 4.15 -6.06 18.81
C ILE A 319 3.15 -7.21 18.81
N ASP A 320 3.44 -8.32 18.12
CA ASP A 320 2.55 -9.49 18.07
C ASP A 320 2.29 -10.06 19.48
N ALA A 321 3.36 -10.29 20.26
CA ALA A 321 3.24 -10.80 21.62
C ALA A 321 2.44 -9.86 22.53
N ARG A 322 2.75 -8.55 22.50
CA ARG A 322 2.06 -7.54 23.32
C ARG A 322 0.60 -7.36 22.89
N ALA A 323 0.30 -7.38 21.59
CA ALA A 323 -1.06 -7.28 21.09
C ALA A 323 -1.90 -8.48 21.52
N LYS A 324 -1.38 -9.71 21.43
CA LYS A 324 -2.05 -10.93 21.90
C LYS A 324 -2.35 -10.87 23.40
N ALA A 325 -1.35 -10.51 24.21
CA ALA A 325 -1.53 -10.35 25.65
C ALA A 325 -2.61 -9.30 25.97
N ALA A 326 -2.58 -8.15 25.28
CA ALA A 326 -3.53 -7.08 25.52
C ALA A 326 -4.96 -7.42 25.07
N LEU A 327 -5.12 -8.19 23.99
CA LEU A 327 -6.43 -8.67 23.53
C LEU A 327 -7.03 -9.75 24.44
N ALA A 328 -6.19 -10.47 25.20
CA ALA A 328 -6.65 -11.43 26.21
C ALA A 328 -7.11 -10.75 27.52
N ASP A 329 -6.71 -9.50 27.75
CA ASP A 329 -7.09 -8.74 28.94
C ASP A 329 -8.40 -7.98 28.70
N ALA A 330 -9.47 -8.41 29.39
CA ALA A 330 -10.79 -7.79 29.33
C ALA A 330 -10.80 -6.32 29.80
N MET A 331 -9.85 -5.91 30.65
CA MET A 331 -9.73 -4.52 31.12
C MET A 331 -9.18 -3.57 30.07
N LEU A 332 -8.68 -4.11 28.95
CA LEU A 332 -8.24 -3.32 27.79
C LEU A 332 -9.30 -3.28 26.68
N ALA A 333 -10.51 -3.78 26.93
CA ALA A 333 -11.61 -3.78 25.95
C ALA A 333 -11.82 -2.43 25.22
N PRO A 334 -11.72 -1.24 25.88
CA PRO A 334 -11.88 0.05 25.20
C PRO A 334 -10.86 0.31 24.08
N VAL A 335 -9.74 -0.40 24.03
CA VAL A 335 -8.67 -0.22 23.03
C VAL A 335 -8.43 -1.46 22.17
N HIS A 336 -9.19 -2.55 22.35
CA HIS A 336 -8.96 -3.80 21.60
C HIS A 336 -9.00 -3.61 20.08
N GLU A 337 -9.93 -2.81 19.56
CA GLU A 337 -10.00 -2.53 18.12
C GLU A 337 -8.75 -1.79 17.63
N ALA A 338 -8.34 -0.73 18.33
CA ALA A 338 -7.14 0.04 18.01
C ALA A 338 -5.86 -0.81 18.11
N ILE A 339 -5.82 -1.79 19.02
CA ILE A 339 -4.74 -2.77 19.12
C ILE A 339 -4.72 -3.69 17.89
N ARG A 340 -5.87 -4.24 17.47
CA ARG A 340 -5.96 -5.05 16.23
C ARG A 340 -5.53 -4.23 15.02
N TYR A 341 -5.97 -2.98 14.94
CA TYR A 341 -5.54 -2.06 13.88
C TYR A 341 -4.02 -1.85 13.88
N THR A 342 -3.43 -1.55 15.04
CA THR A 342 -1.98 -1.34 15.18
C THR A 342 -1.18 -2.59 14.82
N ALA A 343 -1.66 -3.78 15.20
CA ALA A 343 -1.02 -5.05 14.85
C ALA A 343 -1.08 -5.33 13.33
N ARG A 344 -2.22 -5.06 12.68
CA ARG A 344 -2.34 -5.15 11.20
C ARG A 344 -1.38 -4.20 10.50
N ARG A 345 -1.32 -2.94 10.96
CA ARG A 345 -0.37 -1.93 10.44
C ARG A 345 1.08 -2.39 10.62
N ALA A 346 1.42 -2.99 11.76
CA ALA A 346 2.76 -3.53 11.98
C ALA A 346 3.10 -4.66 10.99
N PHE A 347 2.16 -5.56 10.71
CA PHE A 347 2.38 -6.62 9.72
C PHE A 347 2.66 -6.06 8.32
N VAL A 348 1.92 -5.02 7.90
CA VAL A 348 2.12 -4.36 6.61
C VAL A 348 3.44 -3.59 6.56
N GLN A 349 3.73 -2.77 7.56
CA GLN A 349 4.85 -1.83 7.48
C GLN A 349 6.19 -2.46 7.84
N LEU A 350 6.21 -3.42 8.76
CA LEU A 350 7.44 -4.09 9.20
C LEU A 350 7.72 -5.34 8.37
N MET A 351 6.69 -6.04 7.89
CA MET A 351 6.85 -7.30 7.17
C MET A 351 6.13 -7.33 5.81
N PRO A 352 6.25 -6.30 4.94
CA PRO A 352 5.42 -6.16 3.72
C PRO A 352 5.58 -7.32 2.73
N GLY A 353 6.71 -8.03 2.74
CA GLY A 353 6.95 -9.18 1.86
C GLY A 353 6.02 -10.37 2.10
N ILE A 354 5.55 -10.58 3.34
CA ILE A 354 4.63 -11.68 3.66
C ILE A 354 3.23 -11.43 3.09
N PRO A 355 2.53 -10.33 3.39
CA PRO A 355 1.23 -10.04 2.80
C PRO A 355 1.33 -9.83 1.29
N LEU A 356 2.45 -9.30 0.76
CA LEU A 356 2.65 -9.23 -0.70
C LEU A 356 2.62 -10.63 -1.32
N ARG A 357 3.40 -11.58 -0.79
CA ARG A 357 3.41 -12.95 -1.31
C ARG A 357 2.03 -13.62 -1.23
N MET A 358 1.31 -13.43 -0.11
CA MET A 358 -0.06 -13.93 0.03
C MET A 358 -1.00 -13.33 -1.04
N THR A 359 -0.88 -12.03 -1.25
CA THR A 359 -1.66 -11.29 -2.26
C THR A 359 -1.34 -11.78 -3.67
N MET A 360 -0.06 -11.89 -4.03
CA MET A 360 0.36 -12.36 -5.35
C MET A 360 -0.09 -13.80 -5.62
N THR A 361 -0.06 -14.65 -4.59
CA THR A 361 -0.59 -16.03 -4.67
C THR A 361 -2.10 -16.04 -4.89
N ALA A 362 -2.85 -15.17 -4.20
CA ALA A 362 -4.29 -15.05 -4.43
C ALA A 362 -4.61 -14.58 -5.86
N MET A 363 -3.78 -13.69 -6.41
CA MET A 363 -3.91 -13.18 -7.78
C MET A 363 -3.55 -14.20 -8.86
N GLU A 364 -2.88 -15.32 -8.56
CA GLU A 364 -2.66 -16.40 -9.54
C GLU A 364 -3.94 -17.09 -9.98
N ARG A 365 -5.03 -16.91 -9.25
CA ARG A 365 -6.32 -17.54 -9.48
C ARG A 365 -7.24 -16.59 -10.24
N PRO A 366 -7.28 -16.65 -11.59
CA PRO A 366 -8.04 -15.68 -12.38
C PRO A 366 -9.54 -15.71 -12.06
N GLU A 367 -10.09 -16.83 -11.58
CA GLU A 367 -11.49 -16.96 -11.20
C GLU A 367 -11.87 -16.15 -9.94
N PHE A 368 -10.90 -15.71 -9.14
CA PHE A 368 -11.14 -14.90 -7.97
C PHE A 368 -11.28 -13.43 -8.34
N ASN A 369 -12.30 -12.78 -7.77
CA ASN A 369 -12.49 -11.34 -7.91
C ASN A 369 -11.42 -10.60 -7.06
N PRO A 370 -10.43 -9.95 -7.69
CA PRO A 370 -9.33 -9.32 -6.98
C PRO A 370 -9.74 -7.98 -6.34
N TYR A 371 -10.91 -7.45 -6.69
CA TYR A 371 -11.47 -6.22 -6.14
C TYR A 371 -12.22 -6.50 -4.84
N GLU A 372 -13.05 -7.55 -4.82
CA GLU A 372 -13.77 -7.98 -3.61
C GLU A 372 -12.84 -8.53 -2.53
N SER A 373 -11.72 -9.14 -2.92
CA SER A 373 -10.70 -9.61 -1.97
C SER A 373 -9.66 -8.54 -1.61
N SER A 374 -9.74 -7.35 -2.21
CA SER A 374 -8.74 -6.28 -2.15
C SER A 374 -7.33 -6.70 -2.58
N ALA A 375 -7.16 -7.86 -3.22
CA ALA A 375 -5.85 -8.36 -3.62
C ALA A 375 -5.16 -7.40 -4.60
N LEU A 376 -5.91 -6.79 -5.53
CA LEU A 376 -5.34 -5.83 -6.47
C LEU A 376 -4.81 -4.58 -5.76
N ASP A 377 -5.61 -4.02 -4.86
CA ASP A 377 -5.25 -2.82 -4.08
C ASP A 377 -4.04 -3.11 -3.18
N PHE A 378 -4.03 -4.28 -2.52
CA PHE A 378 -2.89 -4.70 -1.69
C PHE A 378 -1.62 -4.87 -2.51
N PHE A 379 -1.70 -5.43 -3.71
CA PHE A 379 -0.52 -5.56 -4.56
C PHE A 379 0.03 -4.19 -4.93
N GLN A 380 -0.83 -3.24 -5.31
CA GLN A 380 -0.42 -1.89 -5.66
C GLN A 380 0.25 -1.15 -4.49
N GLU A 381 -0.26 -1.35 -3.27
CA GLU A 381 0.30 -0.71 -2.07
C GLU A 381 1.60 -1.39 -1.60
N LEU A 382 1.63 -2.73 -1.57
CA LEU A 382 2.72 -3.50 -0.98
C LEU A 382 3.90 -3.68 -1.92
N TYR A 383 3.68 -3.79 -3.23
CA TYR A 383 4.76 -4.06 -4.18
C TYR A 383 5.89 -3.01 -4.12
N PRO A 384 5.60 -1.69 -4.14
CA PRO A 384 6.64 -0.65 -4.05
C PRO A 384 7.42 -0.67 -2.72
N MET A 385 6.85 -1.27 -1.66
CA MET A 385 7.53 -1.41 -0.37
C MET A 385 8.54 -2.57 -0.35
N VAL A 386 8.42 -3.54 -1.25
CA VAL A 386 9.19 -4.80 -1.22
C VAL A 386 10.16 -4.91 -2.39
N ALA A 387 9.76 -4.49 -3.58
CA ALA A 387 10.49 -4.73 -4.80
C ALA A 387 10.71 -3.45 -5.61
N PRO A 388 11.89 -3.28 -6.25
CA PRO A 388 12.09 -2.22 -7.22
C PRO A 388 11.26 -2.49 -8.48
N ASP A 389 11.23 -1.51 -9.40
CA ASP A 389 10.44 -1.65 -10.62
C ASP A 389 10.88 -2.82 -11.52
N ARG A 390 12.18 -3.14 -11.51
CA ARG A 390 12.76 -4.26 -12.24
C ARG A 390 13.52 -5.17 -11.26
N PRO A 391 12.84 -6.12 -10.61
CA PRO A 391 13.49 -7.03 -9.67
C PRO A 391 14.44 -7.97 -10.45
N THR A 392 15.63 -8.21 -9.90
CA THR A 392 16.66 -9.08 -10.50
C THR A 392 17.17 -10.10 -9.48
N GLY A 393 17.91 -11.11 -9.95
CA GLY A 393 18.45 -12.19 -9.11
C GLY A 393 17.35 -13.00 -8.43
N VAL A 394 17.64 -13.53 -7.23
CA VAL A 394 16.75 -14.43 -6.47
C VAL A 394 15.36 -13.82 -6.23
N LEU A 395 15.27 -12.51 -5.98
CA LEU A 395 13.98 -11.84 -5.79
C LEU A 395 13.18 -11.79 -7.10
N GLY A 396 13.83 -11.44 -8.21
CA GLY A 396 13.20 -11.45 -9.54
C GLY A 396 12.72 -12.86 -9.93
N GLU A 397 13.57 -13.86 -9.74
CA GLU A 397 13.22 -15.27 -9.96
C GLU A 397 12.05 -15.74 -9.11
N ALA A 398 12.00 -15.34 -7.83
CA ALA A 398 10.90 -15.71 -6.93
C ALA A 398 9.57 -15.07 -7.35
N LEU A 399 9.58 -13.78 -7.71
CA LEU A 399 8.37 -13.06 -8.13
C LEU A 399 7.84 -13.54 -9.48
N ARG A 400 8.72 -13.86 -10.44
CA ARG A 400 8.35 -14.42 -11.76
C ARG A 400 7.79 -15.85 -11.72
N ARG A 401 7.79 -16.51 -10.56
CA ARG A 401 7.06 -17.79 -10.41
C ARG A 401 5.55 -17.60 -10.55
N HIS A 402 5.06 -16.39 -10.26
CA HIS A 402 3.67 -16.03 -10.51
C HIS A 402 3.48 -15.72 -12.00
N ALA A 403 2.73 -16.57 -12.72
CA ALA A 403 2.59 -16.49 -14.18
C ALA A 403 2.10 -15.11 -14.67
N TRP A 404 1.14 -14.53 -13.96
CA TRP A 404 0.63 -13.19 -14.25
C TRP A 404 1.70 -12.11 -14.09
N PHE A 405 2.56 -12.26 -13.07
CA PHE A 405 3.60 -11.28 -12.79
C PHE A 405 4.73 -11.38 -13.81
N ASP A 406 5.11 -12.61 -14.20
CA ASP A 406 6.06 -12.85 -15.28
C ASP A 406 5.58 -12.19 -16.59
N PHE A 407 4.31 -12.40 -16.96
CA PHE A 407 3.71 -11.69 -18.10
C PHE A 407 3.84 -10.17 -17.97
N VAL A 408 3.47 -9.60 -16.81
CA VAL A 408 3.53 -8.15 -16.55
C VAL A 408 4.95 -7.61 -16.72
N VAL A 409 5.95 -8.23 -16.08
CA VAL A 409 7.33 -7.72 -16.14
C VAL A 409 7.99 -7.93 -17.50
N THR A 410 7.62 -8.98 -18.23
CA THR A 410 8.08 -9.21 -19.59
C THR A 410 7.54 -8.15 -20.55
N VAL A 411 6.25 -7.86 -20.48
CA VAL A 411 5.63 -6.79 -21.28
C VAL A 411 6.26 -5.43 -20.96
N GLN A 412 6.47 -5.12 -19.67
CA GLN A 412 7.05 -3.84 -19.24
C GLN A 412 8.56 -3.74 -19.50
N GLY A 413 9.26 -4.86 -19.72
CA GLY A 413 10.68 -4.85 -20.07
C GLY A 413 10.97 -4.25 -21.44
N CYS A 414 9.98 -4.25 -22.34
CA CYS A 414 10.00 -3.56 -23.63
C CYS A 414 9.08 -2.34 -23.61
N SER A 415 9.57 -1.19 -23.13
CA SER A 415 8.87 0.08 -23.35
C SER A 415 9.34 0.72 -24.67
N ASP A 416 8.42 1.34 -25.42
CA ASP A 416 8.77 2.10 -26.63
C ASP A 416 9.59 3.38 -26.34
N ALA A 417 9.84 3.72 -25.07
CA ALA A 417 10.67 4.85 -24.67
C ALA A 417 12.17 4.49 -24.77
N GLN A 418 12.83 5.03 -25.79
CA GLN A 418 14.25 4.80 -26.10
C GLN A 418 15.22 5.37 -25.04
N LYS A 419 15.82 4.51 -24.21
CA LYS A 419 17.18 4.73 -23.68
C LYS A 419 18.04 3.48 -23.89
N ALA A 420 19.28 3.68 -24.35
CA ALA A 420 20.16 2.67 -24.96
C ALA A 420 20.66 1.53 -24.04
N GLN A 421 20.21 1.46 -22.79
CA GLN A 421 20.42 0.33 -21.88
C GLN A 421 19.22 -0.64 -21.81
N ASP A 422 18.16 -0.39 -22.58
CA ASP A 422 16.93 -1.20 -22.58
C ASP A 422 16.78 -2.13 -23.79
N ALA A 423 17.58 -1.99 -24.84
CA ALA A 423 17.44 -2.82 -26.05
C ALA A 423 17.73 -4.30 -25.80
N SER A 424 18.86 -4.63 -25.16
CA SER A 424 19.21 -6.03 -24.86
C SER A 424 18.27 -6.68 -23.84
N VAL A 425 17.76 -5.90 -22.88
CA VAL A 425 16.73 -6.36 -21.94
C VAL A 425 15.44 -6.67 -22.69
N CYS A 426 15.00 -5.74 -23.55
CA CYS A 426 13.82 -5.93 -24.37
C CYS A 426 13.95 -7.16 -25.29
N ASP A 427 15.08 -7.32 -25.96
CA ASP A 427 15.34 -8.47 -26.84
C ASP A 427 15.30 -9.79 -26.03
N ALA A 428 15.81 -9.81 -24.79
CA ALA A 428 15.73 -10.97 -23.90
C ALA A 428 14.29 -11.27 -23.44
N GLU A 429 13.52 -10.25 -23.07
CA GLU A 429 12.10 -10.40 -22.71
C GLU A 429 11.25 -10.85 -23.90
N HIS A 430 11.59 -10.39 -25.10
CA HIS A 430 10.94 -10.82 -26.33
C HIS A 430 11.18 -12.31 -26.62
N LEU A 431 12.43 -12.77 -26.52
CA LEU A 431 12.77 -14.20 -26.65
C LEU A 431 12.06 -15.05 -25.59
N HIS A 432 11.98 -14.56 -24.34
CA HIS A 432 11.23 -15.21 -23.28
C HIS A 432 9.74 -15.31 -23.63
N ALA A 433 9.10 -14.21 -24.02
CA ALA A 433 7.69 -14.20 -24.42
C ALA A 433 7.40 -15.17 -25.57
N LEU A 434 8.26 -15.18 -26.60
CA LEU A 434 8.13 -16.08 -27.74
C LEU A 434 8.26 -17.55 -27.32
N ALA A 435 9.24 -17.87 -26.48
CA ALA A 435 9.41 -19.22 -25.94
C ALA A 435 8.20 -19.68 -25.10
N ARG A 436 7.70 -18.80 -24.21
CA ARG A 436 6.50 -19.08 -23.40
C ARG A 436 5.27 -19.29 -24.26
N TRP A 437 5.07 -18.49 -25.29
CA TRP A 437 3.97 -18.69 -26.24
C TRP A 437 4.13 -20.00 -27.03
N GLN A 438 5.35 -20.33 -27.47
CA GLN A 438 5.59 -21.58 -28.19
C GLN A 438 5.30 -22.82 -27.32
N GLU A 439 5.67 -22.77 -26.04
CA GLU A 439 5.45 -23.83 -25.05
C GLU A 439 3.98 -23.98 -24.66
N THR A 440 3.29 -22.86 -24.36
CA THR A 440 1.96 -22.89 -23.74
C THR A 440 0.82 -22.70 -24.72
N LYS A 441 1.08 -22.08 -25.87
CA LYS A 441 0.07 -21.55 -26.81
C LYS A 441 -0.95 -20.60 -26.16
N ASP A 442 -0.58 -20.01 -25.03
CA ASP A 442 -1.41 -19.08 -24.29
C ASP A 442 -1.54 -17.72 -25.01
N SER A 443 -2.73 -17.14 -24.94
CA SER A 443 -3.06 -15.90 -25.63
C SER A 443 -2.37 -14.67 -25.02
N ALA A 444 -2.15 -14.66 -23.69
CA ALA A 444 -1.41 -13.57 -23.06
C ALA A 444 0.06 -13.61 -23.48
N TRP A 445 0.67 -14.79 -23.57
CA TRP A 445 2.04 -14.93 -24.07
C TRP A 445 2.15 -14.61 -25.57
N LEU A 446 1.13 -14.96 -26.37
CA LEU A 446 1.05 -14.53 -27.77
C LEU A 446 1.08 -12.99 -27.89
N LEU A 447 0.24 -12.33 -27.09
CA LEU A 447 0.20 -10.87 -27.04
C LEU A 447 1.55 -10.30 -26.57
N ALA A 448 2.15 -10.84 -25.51
CA ALA A 448 3.45 -10.41 -25.01
C ALA A 448 4.54 -10.52 -26.08
N ALA A 449 4.57 -11.62 -26.85
CA ALA A 449 5.55 -11.81 -27.91
C ALA A 449 5.44 -10.73 -29.00
N LEU A 450 4.22 -10.36 -29.38
CA LEU A 450 3.97 -9.30 -30.37
C LEU A 450 4.22 -7.88 -29.84
N MET A 451 3.91 -7.63 -28.57
CA MET A 451 4.16 -6.34 -27.92
C MET A 451 5.66 -6.06 -27.78
N THR A 452 6.42 -7.08 -27.39
CA THR A 452 7.87 -7.00 -27.14
C THR A 452 8.72 -7.04 -28.41
N ALA A 453 8.14 -7.37 -29.57
CA ALA A 453 8.80 -7.36 -30.87
C ALA A 453 9.12 -5.93 -31.35
N ARG A 454 10.13 -5.28 -30.75
CA ARG A 454 10.57 -3.91 -31.08
C ARG A 454 11.11 -3.82 -32.51
N GLN A 455 11.82 -4.85 -32.96
CA GLN A 455 12.32 -4.99 -34.32
C GLN A 455 11.81 -6.32 -34.88
N PRO A 456 10.54 -6.37 -35.35
CA PRO A 456 9.97 -7.62 -35.81
C PRO A 456 10.80 -8.25 -36.92
N SER A 457 10.94 -9.56 -36.85
CA SER A 457 11.75 -10.38 -37.74
C SER A 457 10.91 -11.51 -38.34
N ALA A 458 11.55 -12.36 -39.16
CA ALA A 458 10.90 -13.57 -39.67
C ALA A 458 10.51 -14.56 -38.54
N ALA A 459 11.19 -14.52 -37.38
CA ALA A 459 10.87 -15.38 -36.24
C ALA A 459 9.50 -15.05 -35.61
N ASP A 460 8.98 -13.85 -35.85
CA ASP A 460 7.71 -13.36 -35.31
C ASP A 460 6.50 -13.68 -36.19
N ALA A 461 6.73 -14.14 -37.43
CA ALA A 461 5.67 -14.46 -38.38
C ALA A 461 4.65 -15.46 -37.82
N PRO A 462 5.06 -16.57 -37.18
CA PRO A 462 4.10 -17.53 -36.64
C PRO A 462 3.21 -16.93 -35.54
N ALA A 463 3.74 -16.01 -34.72
CA ALA A 463 2.96 -15.32 -33.70
C ALA A 463 1.95 -14.37 -34.36
N ALA A 464 2.39 -13.59 -35.35
CA ALA A 464 1.49 -12.69 -36.08
C ALA A 464 0.35 -13.47 -36.78
N ASP A 465 0.66 -14.60 -37.42
CA ASP A 465 -0.33 -15.44 -38.08
C ASP A 465 -1.32 -16.06 -37.08
N ALA A 466 -0.84 -16.54 -35.93
CA ALA A 466 -1.70 -17.03 -34.86
C ALA A 466 -2.63 -15.94 -34.32
N ALA A 467 -2.12 -14.71 -34.14
CA ALA A 467 -2.91 -13.57 -33.70
C ALA A 467 -3.99 -13.17 -34.73
N ARG A 468 -3.69 -13.26 -36.02
CA ARG A 468 -4.68 -13.03 -37.10
C ARG A 468 -5.81 -14.06 -37.10
N ALA A 469 -5.55 -15.27 -36.58
CA ALA A 469 -6.55 -16.34 -36.50
C ALA A 469 -7.44 -16.28 -35.24
N VAL A 470 -7.14 -15.41 -34.27
CA VAL A 470 -7.96 -15.26 -33.06
C VAL A 470 -9.34 -14.68 -33.40
N ALA A 471 -10.39 -15.26 -32.82
CA ALA A 471 -11.77 -14.85 -33.03
C ALA A 471 -12.05 -13.43 -32.52
N VAL A 472 -12.95 -12.71 -33.20
CA VAL A 472 -13.26 -11.30 -32.93
C VAL A 472 -13.95 -11.04 -31.58
N ASP A 473 -14.57 -12.06 -31.00
CA ASP A 473 -15.25 -12.01 -29.71
C ASP A 473 -14.30 -12.18 -28.51
N ARG A 474 -13.04 -12.55 -28.76
CA ARG A 474 -12.00 -12.66 -27.72
C ARG A 474 -11.61 -11.27 -27.23
N PRO A 475 -11.48 -11.06 -25.90
CA PRO A 475 -11.23 -9.74 -25.33
C PRO A 475 -9.89 -9.13 -25.78
N GLU A 476 -8.89 -9.97 -26.08
CA GLU A 476 -7.58 -9.57 -26.57
C GLU A 476 -7.49 -9.33 -28.09
N TRP A 477 -8.56 -9.63 -28.84
CA TRP A 477 -8.54 -9.60 -30.31
C TRP A 477 -7.99 -8.29 -30.85
N ALA A 478 -8.47 -7.14 -30.34
CA ALA A 478 -8.08 -5.84 -30.85
C ALA A 478 -6.57 -5.57 -30.70
N SER A 479 -6.02 -5.93 -29.53
CA SER A 479 -4.59 -5.81 -29.24
C SER A 479 -3.76 -6.75 -30.12
N LEU A 480 -4.20 -7.99 -30.28
CA LEU A 480 -3.55 -8.98 -31.13
C LEU A 480 -3.50 -8.53 -32.60
N GLN A 481 -4.60 -8.02 -33.15
CA GLN A 481 -4.62 -7.51 -34.53
C GLN A 481 -3.68 -6.31 -34.71
N PHE A 482 -3.67 -5.40 -33.73
CA PHE A 482 -2.84 -4.20 -33.78
C PHE A 482 -1.35 -4.56 -33.79
N HIS A 483 -0.90 -5.38 -32.85
CA HIS A 483 0.51 -5.74 -32.76
C HIS A 483 0.93 -6.72 -33.87
N ALA A 484 0.04 -7.60 -34.36
CA ALA A 484 0.31 -8.43 -35.53
C ALA A 484 0.53 -7.58 -36.79
N ALA A 485 -0.22 -6.49 -36.98
CA ALA A 485 -0.04 -5.60 -38.13
C ALA A 485 1.37 -4.98 -38.18
N ARG A 486 1.96 -4.65 -37.02
CA ARG A 486 3.35 -4.15 -36.93
C ARG A 486 4.35 -5.17 -37.44
N VAL A 487 4.19 -6.44 -37.06
CA VAL A 487 5.03 -7.55 -37.50
C VAL A 487 4.86 -7.81 -39.00
N LEU A 488 3.62 -7.91 -39.47
CA LEU A 488 3.29 -8.14 -40.88
C LEU A 488 3.87 -7.04 -41.79
N ARG A 489 3.78 -5.78 -41.35
CA ARG A 489 4.40 -4.63 -42.04
C ARG A 489 5.91 -4.81 -42.19
N ALA A 490 6.60 -5.15 -41.11
CA ALA A 490 8.05 -5.36 -41.13
C ALA A 490 8.47 -6.52 -42.04
N GLN A 491 7.58 -7.49 -42.28
CA GLN A 491 7.79 -8.60 -43.20
C GLN A 491 7.37 -8.32 -44.65
N GLY A 492 6.98 -7.08 -44.98
CA GLY A 492 6.51 -6.71 -46.32
C GLY A 492 5.09 -7.20 -46.65
N ARG A 493 4.35 -7.75 -45.67
CA ARG A 493 2.96 -8.21 -45.82
C ARG A 493 1.97 -7.06 -45.60
N GLY A 494 2.21 -5.95 -46.31
CA GLY A 494 1.51 -4.68 -46.08
C GLY A 494 -0.01 -4.73 -46.33
N ALA A 495 -0.47 -5.55 -47.28
CA ALA A 495 -1.90 -5.74 -47.55
C ALA A 495 -2.63 -6.38 -46.35
N GLU A 496 -2.02 -7.39 -45.72
CA GLU A 496 -2.58 -8.06 -44.54
C GLU A 496 -2.53 -7.17 -43.30
N ALA A 497 -1.44 -6.42 -43.13
CA ALA A 497 -1.32 -5.41 -42.08
C ALA A 497 -2.42 -4.33 -42.23
N ARG A 498 -2.65 -3.83 -43.44
CA ARG A 498 -3.71 -2.84 -43.71
C ARG A 498 -5.09 -3.40 -43.40
N ALA A 499 -5.38 -4.63 -43.85
CA ALA A 499 -6.65 -5.29 -43.55
C ALA A 499 -6.89 -5.47 -42.04
N ALA A 500 -5.84 -5.74 -41.25
CA ALA A 500 -5.92 -5.81 -39.80
C ALA A 500 -6.30 -4.45 -39.17
N LEU A 501 -5.61 -3.38 -39.59
CA LEU A 501 -5.84 -2.04 -39.05
C LEU A 501 -7.20 -1.46 -39.48
N ASP A 502 -7.69 -1.78 -40.68
CA ASP A 502 -9.00 -1.35 -41.16
C ASP A 502 -10.14 -2.04 -40.38
N ALA A 503 -9.97 -3.33 -40.03
CA ALA A 503 -10.91 -4.03 -39.15
C ALA A 503 -10.96 -3.39 -37.75
N LEU A 504 -9.82 -2.94 -37.22
CA LEU A 504 -9.77 -2.22 -35.95
C LEU A 504 -10.43 -0.84 -36.02
N ALA A 505 -10.26 -0.11 -37.13
CA ALA A 505 -10.80 1.23 -37.30
C ALA A 505 -12.35 1.27 -37.24
N THR A 506 -12.98 0.17 -37.63
CA THR A 506 -14.44 0.00 -37.59
C THR A 506 -14.94 -0.67 -36.30
N SER A 507 -14.05 -1.18 -35.45
CA SER A 507 -14.42 -1.87 -34.22
C SER A 507 -14.88 -0.91 -33.13
N PRO A 508 -16.01 -1.18 -32.45
CA PRO A 508 -16.46 -0.39 -31.31
C PRO A 508 -15.60 -0.59 -30.05
N VAL A 509 -14.75 -1.63 -30.02
CA VAL A 509 -13.88 -1.96 -28.88
C VAL A 509 -12.66 -1.03 -28.81
N VAL A 510 -12.26 -0.40 -29.93
CA VAL A 510 -11.15 0.54 -29.96
C VAL A 510 -11.63 1.92 -29.54
N HIS A 511 -11.22 2.36 -28.35
CA HIS A 511 -11.61 3.65 -27.80
C HIS A 511 -11.04 4.81 -28.62
N LYS A 512 -11.76 5.95 -28.68
CA LYS A 512 -11.36 7.14 -29.45
C LYS A 512 -9.95 7.67 -29.10
N ARG A 513 -9.52 7.48 -27.85
CA ARG A 513 -8.20 7.89 -27.35
C ARG A 513 -7.06 7.14 -28.03
N ASP A 514 -7.30 5.90 -28.45
CA ASP A 514 -6.26 5.03 -29.01
C ASP A 514 -6.27 5.05 -30.56
N ARG A 515 -7.25 5.73 -31.19
CA ARG A 515 -7.31 5.92 -32.65
C ARG A 515 -6.07 6.59 -33.26
N PRO A 516 -5.44 7.61 -32.62
CA PRO A 516 -4.21 8.18 -33.15
C PRO A 516 -3.07 7.16 -33.29
N LEU A 517 -3.00 6.16 -32.41
CA LEU A 517 -2.01 5.08 -32.52
C LEU A 517 -2.28 4.20 -33.75
N LEU A 518 -3.55 3.86 -33.98
CA LEU A 518 -3.99 3.12 -35.16
C LEU A 518 -3.67 3.87 -36.46
N GLU A 519 -3.96 5.17 -36.50
CA GLU A 519 -3.69 6.04 -37.65
C GLU A 519 -2.19 6.22 -37.91
N ALA A 520 -1.36 6.27 -36.86
CA ALA A 520 0.09 6.31 -37.00
C ALA A 520 0.62 5.04 -37.68
N GLU A 521 0.18 3.86 -37.27
CA GLU A 521 0.59 2.60 -37.93
C GLU A 521 0.06 2.49 -39.36
N ARG A 522 -1.17 2.95 -39.64
CA ARG A 522 -1.73 2.95 -41.01
C ARG A 522 -0.94 3.84 -41.97
N ARG A 523 -0.43 4.98 -41.50
CA ARG A 523 0.41 5.89 -42.32
C ARG A 523 1.76 5.28 -42.67
N GLY A 524 2.22 4.27 -41.94
CA GLY A 524 3.48 3.57 -42.21
C GLY A 524 3.38 2.46 -43.28
N LEU A 525 2.19 2.19 -43.82
CA LEU A 525 1.90 1.12 -44.78
C LEU A 525 1.68 1.58 -46.21
#